data_AF-A0A8B7DTE7-F1
#
_entry.id   AF-A0A8B7DTE7-F1
#
_cell.length_a   1.000
_cell.length_b   1.000
_cell.length_c   1.000
_cell.angle_alpha   90.00
_cell.angle_beta   90.00
_cell.angle_gamma   90.00
#
_symmetry.space_group_name_H-M   'P 1'
#
loop_
_entity.id
_entity.type
_entity.pdbx_description
1 polymer ?
#
loop_
_entity_poly.entity_id
_entity_poly.type
_entity_poly.pdbx_seq_one_letter_code
_entity_poly.pdbx_strand_id
1 'polypeptide(L)'
;MLLILVLSAIPSNLNGCAKNDCNTDVRFGMNEDYEYYMRCTRTLRNRGLFTADQSLRGVTAQYTRQNNAGTRYAYECPEERDYYPYWRSTPWKDIVVMTSDTSRCDFYKSESENVKSRFYCDPPSSYMNTPQVRTYLPITKEACEHIQPVEPGDSVLTDRGFDIAEDLVKNVSLNILPFLYGKAQYFLEDENETRKIVAVRIHVERAIL
;
A
#
# COMPACT_ATOMS: atom_id res chain seq x y z
N MET A 1 27.31 23.43 16.67
CA MET A 1 25.96 23.41 16.08
C MET A 1 26.13 23.08 14.60
N LEU A 2 26.04 21.80 14.23
CA LEU A 2 26.17 21.39 12.83
C LEU A 2 24.88 21.81 12.13
N LEU A 3 24.98 22.74 11.17
CA LEU A 3 23.90 22.95 10.19
C LEU A 3 23.74 21.63 9.42
N ILE A 4 22.70 20.87 9.72
CA ILE A 4 22.24 19.79 8.84
C ILE A 4 21.67 20.50 7.62
N LEU A 5 22.44 20.54 6.54
CA LEU A 5 22.00 21.08 5.26
C LEU A 5 20.82 20.21 4.76
N VAL A 6 19.61 20.73 4.91
CA VAL A 6 18.35 20.22 4.31
C VAL A 6 18.37 20.49 2.79
N LEU A 7 19.43 20.04 2.11
CA LEU A 7 19.61 20.24 0.66
C LEU A 7 19.79 18.92 -0.11
N SER A 8 19.98 17.80 0.57
CA SER A 8 20.05 16.49 -0.06
C SER A 8 18.66 15.86 -0.19
N ALA A 9 18.43 15.19 -1.32
CA ALA A 9 17.23 14.42 -1.52
C ALA A 9 17.20 13.23 -0.53
N ILE A 10 16.10 13.06 0.22
CA ILE A 10 15.96 11.94 1.16
C ILE A 10 16.05 10.60 0.41
N PRO A 11 16.48 9.49 1.03
CA PRO A 11 16.54 8.18 0.36
C PRO A 11 15.16 7.62 -0.04
N SER A 12 15.14 6.70 -1.01
CA SER A 12 13.93 5.91 -1.40
C SER A 12 14.18 4.42 -1.23
N ASN A 13 15.33 4.06 -0.68
CA ASN A 13 15.74 2.71 -0.36
C ASN A 13 16.49 2.75 0.96
N LEU A 14 16.39 1.65 1.70
CA LEU A 14 16.99 1.52 3.03
C LEU A 14 18.52 1.72 3.00
N ASN A 15 19.21 1.28 1.96
CA ASN A 15 20.67 1.40 1.83
C ASN A 15 21.17 2.86 1.81
N GLY A 16 20.32 3.82 1.48
CA GLY A 16 20.66 5.25 1.54
C GLY A 16 20.62 5.82 2.96
N CYS A 17 20.05 5.10 3.92
CA CYS A 17 19.87 5.50 5.30
C CYS A 17 20.96 4.90 6.21
N ALA A 18 21.23 5.57 7.33
CA ALA A 18 22.18 5.08 8.32
C ALA A 18 21.72 3.72 8.86
N LYS A 19 22.62 2.73 8.91
CA LYS A 19 22.33 1.36 9.38
C LYS A 19 21.19 0.67 8.64
N ASN A 20 20.87 1.09 7.41
CA ASN A 20 19.73 0.61 6.64
C ASN A 20 18.37 0.82 7.31
N ASP A 21 18.26 1.83 8.18
CA ASP A 21 17.03 2.20 8.86
C ASP A 21 16.75 3.69 8.63
N CYS A 22 15.72 3.95 7.82
CA CYS A 22 15.33 5.31 7.47
C CYS A 22 14.51 6.01 8.56
N ASN A 23 13.91 5.26 9.49
CA ASN A 23 13.05 5.81 10.54
C ASN A 23 13.86 6.35 11.73
N THR A 24 15.11 5.92 11.87
CA THR A 24 16.01 6.40 12.94
C THR A 24 17.12 7.33 12.44
N ASP A 25 17.17 7.59 11.12
CA ASP A 25 18.19 8.43 10.50
C ASP A 25 17.87 9.93 10.63
N VAL A 26 18.41 10.55 11.68
CA VAL A 26 18.23 11.97 12.01
C VAL A 26 18.84 12.97 11.00
N ARG A 27 19.47 12.49 9.92
CA ARG A 27 19.99 13.35 8.85
C ARG A 27 18.89 13.90 7.95
N PHE A 28 17.71 13.29 7.95
CA PHE A 28 16.60 13.64 7.06
C PHE A 28 15.37 14.08 7.86
N GLY A 29 14.56 14.97 7.28
CA GLY A 29 13.26 15.33 7.85
C GLY A 29 12.29 14.15 7.76
N MET A 30 11.51 13.96 8.81
CA MET A 30 10.54 12.86 8.92
C MET A 30 9.25 13.40 9.50
N ASN A 31 8.27 13.68 8.62
CA ASN A 31 6.91 14.01 9.04
C ASN A 31 6.11 12.71 9.16
N GLU A 32 6.32 11.76 8.26
CA GLU A 32 5.77 10.41 8.31
C GLU A 32 6.89 9.36 8.27
N ASP A 33 6.58 8.12 8.64
CA ASP A 33 7.56 7.03 8.54
C ASP A 33 7.89 6.68 7.08
N TYR A 34 9.02 5.99 6.90
CA TYR A 34 9.52 5.56 5.60
C TYR A 34 8.49 4.73 4.83
N GLU A 35 7.76 3.82 5.48
CA GLU A 35 6.84 2.92 4.80
C GLU A 35 5.63 3.66 4.25
N TYR A 36 5.07 4.58 5.03
CA TYR A 36 3.97 5.44 4.65
C TYR A 36 4.34 6.34 3.47
N TYR A 37 5.52 6.98 3.53
CA TYR A 37 6.05 7.76 2.40
C TYR A 37 6.26 6.90 1.14
N MET A 38 6.88 5.73 1.29
CA MET A 38 7.09 4.84 0.15
C MET A 38 5.76 4.39 -0.46
N ARG A 39 4.71 4.18 0.35
CA ARG A 39 3.37 3.89 -0.14
C ARG A 39 2.79 5.07 -0.92
N CYS A 40 2.97 6.31 -0.46
CA CYS A 40 2.61 7.51 -1.21
C CYS A 40 3.29 7.56 -2.58
N THR A 41 4.61 7.32 -2.65
CA THR A 41 5.35 7.33 -3.93
C THR A 41 4.92 6.23 -4.89
N ARG A 42 4.23 5.19 -4.41
CA ARG A 42 3.72 4.06 -5.19
C ARG A 42 2.22 4.10 -5.42
N THR A 43 1.53 5.09 -4.88
CA THR A 43 0.09 5.29 -5.12
C THR A 43 -0.08 6.26 -6.29
N LEU A 44 -0.98 5.95 -7.21
CA LEU A 44 -1.42 6.90 -8.24
C LEU A 44 -1.90 8.21 -7.62
N ARG A 45 -1.60 9.33 -8.27
CA ARG A 45 -2.17 10.63 -7.90
C ARG A 45 -3.64 10.70 -8.27
N ASN A 46 -4.37 11.59 -7.60
CA ASN A 46 -5.70 11.96 -8.06
C ASN A 46 -5.62 12.87 -9.29
N ARG A 47 -6.08 12.34 -10.43
CA ARG A 47 -6.08 13.05 -11.71
C ARG A 47 -7.14 14.14 -11.82
N GLY A 48 -8.08 14.22 -10.86
CA GLY A 48 -9.05 15.30 -10.75
C GLY A 48 -8.50 16.57 -10.11
N LEU A 49 -7.27 16.55 -9.58
CA LEU A 49 -6.66 17.73 -8.97
C LEU A 49 -6.19 18.74 -10.02
N PHE A 50 -6.48 20.01 -9.76
CA PHE A 50 -6.07 21.11 -10.62
C PHE A 50 -4.54 21.26 -10.67
N THR A 51 -3.98 21.16 -11.89
CA THR A 51 -2.55 21.31 -12.15
C THR A 51 -2.17 22.64 -12.82
N ALA A 52 -3.14 23.44 -13.25
CA ALA A 52 -2.90 24.63 -14.09
C ALA A 52 -1.99 24.28 -15.29
N ASP A 53 -1.01 25.13 -15.59
CA ASP A 53 -0.03 24.95 -16.67
C ASP A 53 1.18 24.07 -16.28
N GLN A 54 1.17 23.44 -15.09
CA GLN A 54 2.29 22.62 -14.64
C GLN A 54 2.32 21.26 -15.37
N SER A 55 3.48 20.94 -15.96
CA SER A 55 3.75 19.60 -16.50
C SER A 55 4.37 18.72 -15.42
N LEU A 56 3.60 17.76 -14.92
CA LEU A 56 4.03 16.84 -13.87
C LEU A 56 4.91 15.74 -14.45
N ARG A 57 6.03 15.45 -13.79
CA ARG A 57 7.02 14.45 -14.26
C ARG A 57 6.70 13.01 -13.87
N GLY A 58 5.54 12.77 -13.29
CA GLY A 58 5.12 11.43 -12.87
C GLY A 58 3.63 11.36 -12.54
N VAL A 59 3.20 10.15 -12.18
CA VAL A 59 1.79 9.77 -12.07
C VAL A 59 1.36 9.39 -10.66
N THR A 60 2.27 9.49 -9.68
CA THR A 60 2.02 9.08 -8.29
C THR A 60 1.73 10.28 -7.40
N ALA A 61 1.22 10.04 -6.19
CA ALA A 61 0.87 11.06 -5.20
C ALA A 61 2.06 11.94 -4.75
N GLN A 62 3.29 11.61 -5.17
CA GLN A 62 4.45 12.48 -5.05
C GLN A 62 4.37 13.74 -5.93
N TYR A 63 3.62 13.67 -7.04
CA TYR A 63 3.61 14.72 -8.06
C TYR A 63 2.36 15.59 -7.94
N THR A 64 2.55 16.78 -7.40
CA THR A 64 1.50 17.81 -7.24
C THR A 64 1.83 19.05 -8.04
N ARG A 65 0.91 20.02 -8.09
CA ARG A 65 1.18 21.33 -8.69
C ARG A 65 2.35 22.05 -8.00
N GLN A 66 2.51 21.89 -6.69
CA GLN A 66 3.60 22.52 -5.92
C GLN A 66 4.91 21.71 -5.98
N ASN A 67 4.83 20.41 -6.30
CA ASN A 67 5.97 19.51 -6.45
C ASN A 67 5.96 18.77 -7.79
N ASN A 68 6.07 19.51 -8.90
CA ASN A 68 5.94 18.95 -10.25
C ASN A 68 7.05 17.96 -10.63
N ALA A 69 8.23 18.10 -10.02
CA ALA A 69 9.42 17.30 -10.30
C ALA A 69 9.60 16.12 -9.33
N GLY A 70 8.76 16.00 -8.30
CA GLY A 70 8.87 14.96 -7.28
C GLY A 70 10.15 15.09 -6.45
N THR A 71 10.60 16.33 -6.17
CA THR A 71 11.73 16.55 -5.25
C THR A 71 11.33 16.13 -3.84
N ARG A 72 12.31 15.71 -3.03
CA ARG A 72 12.08 15.00 -1.77
C ARG A 72 13.02 15.50 -0.69
N TYR A 73 12.53 16.28 0.26
CA TYR A 73 13.35 16.91 1.30
C TYR A 73 13.02 16.41 2.71
N ALA A 74 11.90 15.73 2.87
CA ALA A 74 11.47 15.03 4.08
C ALA A 74 10.53 13.88 3.68
N TYR A 75 10.43 12.85 4.53
CA TYR A 75 9.37 11.86 4.41
C TYR A 75 8.04 12.55 4.73
N GLU A 76 7.31 12.90 3.67
CA GLU A 76 6.04 13.63 3.67
C GLU A 76 5.35 13.40 2.33
N CYS A 77 4.09 12.94 2.34
CA CYS A 77 3.33 12.71 1.13
C CYS A 77 2.83 14.05 0.54
N PRO A 78 3.33 14.50 -0.62
CA PRO A 78 3.00 15.83 -1.14
C PRO A 78 1.51 16.04 -1.40
N GLU A 79 0.80 15.04 -1.91
CA GLU A 79 -0.63 15.14 -2.18
C GLU A 79 -1.47 15.28 -0.91
N GLU A 80 -1.10 14.59 0.17
CA GLU A 80 -1.76 14.72 1.48
C GLU A 80 -1.50 16.10 2.10
N ARG A 81 -0.26 16.58 2.00
CA ARG A 81 0.13 17.90 2.48
C ARG A 81 -0.56 19.05 1.73
N ASP A 82 -0.65 18.94 0.41
CA ASP A 82 -1.11 20.03 -0.46
C ASP A 82 -2.65 20.12 -0.54
N TYR A 83 -3.37 19.04 -0.26
CA TYR A 83 -4.81 18.95 -0.50
C TYR A 83 -5.59 18.39 0.69
N TYR A 84 -6.31 19.28 1.38
CA TYR A 84 -7.26 18.93 2.44
C TYR A 84 -8.72 19.22 2.02
N PRO A 85 -9.69 18.34 2.30
CA PRO A 85 -9.53 17.03 2.94
C PRO A 85 -8.83 16.01 2.03
N TYR A 86 -7.90 15.23 2.60
CA TYR A 86 -7.24 14.15 1.86
C TYR A 86 -8.21 12.98 1.67
N TRP A 87 -8.25 12.37 0.49
CA TRP A 87 -9.28 11.37 0.17
C TRP A 87 -8.89 9.92 0.47
N ARG A 88 -7.63 9.68 0.84
CA ARG A 88 -7.13 8.36 1.28
C ARG A 88 -6.96 8.34 2.78
N SER A 89 -6.88 7.14 3.35
CA SER A 89 -6.58 6.94 4.76
C SER A 89 -5.27 7.63 5.15
N THR A 90 -5.26 8.22 6.33
CA THR A 90 -4.09 8.90 6.86
C THR A 90 -3.81 8.55 8.32
N PRO A 91 -2.54 8.48 8.78
CA PRO A 91 -2.20 8.32 10.18
C PRO A 91 -2.38 9.61 10.98
N TRP A 92 -2.61 10.74 10.30
CA TRP A 92 -2.74 12.05 10.93
C TRP A 92 -4.09 12.22 11.63
N LYS A 93 -4.08 13.02 12.70
CA LYS A 93 -5.28 13.46 13.40
C LYS A 93 -5.47 14.95 13.19
N ASP A 94 -6.67 15.34 12.79
CA ASP A 94 -6.98 16.74 12.59
C ASP A 94 -7.13 17.45 13.95
N ILE A 95 -6.46 18.57 14.14
CA ILE A 95 -6.60 19.40 15.36
C ILE A 95 -7.33 20.69 15.03
N VAL A 96 -7.00 21.33 13.91
CA VAL A 96 -7.57 22.62 13.50
C VAL A 96 -7.57 22.77 11.99
N VAL A 97 -8.66 23.31 11.45
CA VAL A 97 -8.74 23.77 10.06
C VAL A 97 -8.88 25.28 10.08
N MET A 98 -7.88 25.99 9.55
CA MET A 98 -7.88 27.44 9.45
C MET A 98 -8.35 27.86 8.05
N THR A 99 -9.49 28.53 7.95
CA THR A 99 -10.08 29.00 6.69
C THR A 99 -10.69 30.38 6.86
N SER A 100 -10.63 31.20 5.81
CA SER A 100 -11.39 32.46 5.74
C SER A 100 -12.85 32.25 5.34
N ASP A 101 -13.16 31.13 4.72
CA ASP A 101 -14.51 30.75 4.33
C ASP A 101 -15.15 29.85 5.40
N THR A 102 -15.87 30.50 6.32
CA THR A 102 -16.55 29.84 7.44
C THR A 102 -17.82 29.10 7.02
N SER A 103 -18.33 29.31 5.80
CA SER A 103 -19.50 28.58 5.30
C SER A 103 -19.22 27.08 5.11
N ARG A 104 -17.95 26.71 4.98
CA ARG A 104 -17.48 25.33 4.79
C ARG A 104 -17.19 24.58 6.10
N CYS A 105 -17.46 25.18 7.25
CA CYS A 105 -17.21 24.55 8.55
C CYS A 105 -17.82 23.15 8.67
N ASP A 106 -19.07 22.97 8.26
CA ASP A 106 -19.75 21.66 8.36
C ASP A 106 -19.14 20.63 7.42
N PHE A 107 -18.70 21.06 6.23
CA PHE A 107 -17.97 20.22 5.29
C PHE A 107 -16.63 19.74 5.87
N TYR A 108 -15.84 20.63 6.48
CA TYR A 108 -14.56 20.24 7.07
C TYR A 108 -14.71 19.34 8.29
N LYS A 109 -15.76 19.53 9.09
CA LYS A 109 -16.08 18.66 10.22
C LYS A 109 -16.49 17.25 9.78
N SER A 110 -17.26 17.14 8.70
CA SER A 110 -17.72 15.84 8.19
C SER A 110 -16.65 15.10 7.39
N GLU A 111 -15.70 15.80 6.77
CA GLU A 111 -14.60 15.20 6.02
C GLU A 111 -13.31 14.95 6.83
N SER A 112 -13.26 15.43 8.08
CA SER A 112 -12.13 15.20 8.98
C SER A 112 -11.85 13.71 9.17
N GLU A 113 -10.58 13.33 9.19
CA GLU A 113 -10.16 11.92 9.40
C GLU A 113 -10.58 11.42 10.79
N ASN A 114 -10.77 12.33 11.76
CA ASN A 114 -11.26 12.00 13.08
C ASN A 114 -12.72 11.47 13.09
N VAL A 115 -13.46 11.66 11.99
CA VAL A 115 -14.90 11.33 11.88
C VAL A 115 -15.16 10.38 10.71
N LYS A 116 -14.52 10.62 9.57
CA LYS A 116 -14.77 9.87 8.33
C LYS A 116 -13.64 8.88 8.07
N SER A 117 -13.93 7.59 8.28
CA SER A 117 -13.00 6.53 7.90
C SER A 117 -12.84 6.46 6.38
N ARG A 118 -11.60 6.27 5.92
CA ARG A 118 -11.27 6.07 4.51
C ARG A 118 -10.72 4.67 4.28
N PHE A 119 -10.96 4.14 3.09
CA PHE A 119 -10.43 2.82 2.76
C PHE A 119 -8.91 2.88 2.66
N TYR A 120 -8.26 1.77 3.05
CA TYR A 120 -6.83 1.58 2.93
C TYR A 120 -6.58 0.49 1.90
N CYS A 121 -5.79 0.80 0.88
CA CYS A 121 -5.40 -0.19 -0.11
C CYS A 121 -4.14 -0.89 0.37
N ASP A 122 -4.27 -2.14 0.83
CA ASP A 122 -3.15 -2.93 1.32
C ASP A 122 -2.64 -3.90 0.24
N PRO A 123 -1.44 -3.67 -0.32
CA PRO A 123 -0.90 -4.55 -1.33
C PRO A 123 -0.25 -5.80 -0.73
N PRO A 124 0.05 -6.81 -1.56
CA PRO A 124 0.81 -7.99 -1.14
C PRO A 124 2.12 -7.63 -0.47
N SER A 125 2.58 -8.45 0.49
CA SER A 125 3.79 -8.16 1.27
C SER A 125 5.07 -8.01 0.43
N SER A 126 5.12 -8.63 -0.75
CA SER A 126 6.24 -8.49 -1.70
C SER A 126 6.24 -7.15 -2.44
N TYR A 127 5.09 -6.49 -2.56
CA TYR A 127 4.93 -5.28 -3.35
C TYR A 127 5.87 -4.19 -2.87
N MET A 128 5.87 -3.89 -1.56
CA MET A 128 6.69 -2.82 -0.96
C MET A 128 8.20 -3.07 -1.12
N ASN A 129 8.62 -4.32 -1.25
CA ASN A 129 10.02 -4.70 -1.42
C ASN A 129 10.48 -4.75 -2.89
N THR A 130 9.55 -4.62 -3.85
CA THR A 130 9.88 -4.68 -5.28
C THR A 130 10.59 -3.39 -5.73
N PRO A 131 11.81 -3.47 -6.31
CA PRO A 131 12.58 -2.27 -6.69
C PRO A 131 11.94 -1.45 -7.82
N GLN A 132 11.20 -2.09 -8.72
CA GLN A 132 10.42 -1.43 -9.78
C GLN A 132 9.01 -2.00 -9.80
N VAL A 133 8.05 -1.20 -9.36
CA VAL A 133 6.63 -1.56 -9.48
C VAL A 133 6.17 -1.38 -10.92
N ARG A 134 5.54 -2.40 -11.49
CA ARG A 134 4.89 -2.32 -12.82
C ARG A 134 3.50 -1.69 -12.73
N THR A 135 2.84 -1.88 -11.59
CA THR A 135 1.49 -1.42 -11.31
C THR A 135 1.51 -0.57 -10.04
N TYR A 136 0.98 0.64 -10.11
CA TYR A 136 0.86 1.54 -8.95
C TYR A 136 -0.42 1.25 -8.17
N LEU A 137 -0.43 1.55 -6.87
CA LEU A 137 -1.62 1.41 -6.04
C LEU A 137 -2.71 2.38 -6.53
N PRO A 138 -3.95 1.91 -6.73
CA PRO A 138 -5.05 2.74 -7.17
C PRO A 138 -5.57 3.65 -6.06
N ILE A 139 -6.35 4.65 -6.48
CA ILE A 139 -6.96 5.66 -5.60
C ILE A 139 -8.41 5.34 -5.22
N THR A 140 -9.04 4.34 -5.85
CA THR A 140 -10.42 3.94 -5.54
C THR A 140 -10.45 2.59 -4.85
N LYS A 141 -11.48 2.38 -4.03
CA LYS A 141 -11.67 1.14 -3.29
C LYS A 141 -11.86 -0.03 -4.25
N GLU A 142 -12.70 0.16 -5.26
CA GLU A 142 -13.05 -0.86 -6.25
C GLU A 142 -11.78 -1.32 -6.99
N ALA A 143 -10.95 -0.40 -7.47
CA ALA A 143 -9.72 -0.77 -8.18
C ALA A 143 -8.71 -1.45 -7.24
N CYS A 144 -8.70 -1.11 -5.95
CA CYS A 144 -7.84 -1.78 -4.98
C CYS A 144 -8.27 -3.23 -4.74
N GLU A 145 -9.59 -3.49 -4.65
CA GLU A 145 -10.14 -4.84 -4.49
C GLU A 145 -9.84 -5.76 -5.69
N HIS A 146 -9.54 -5.17 -6.85
CA HIS A 146 -9.07 -5.90 -8.03
C HIS A 146 -7.55 -6.09 -8.09
N ILE A 147 -6.78 -5.55 -7.14
CA ILE A 147 -5.37 -5.95 -6.97
C ILE A 147 -5.38 -7.35 -6.38
N GLN A 148 -5.32 -8.35 -7.25
CA GLN A 148 -5.20 -9.72 -6.82
C GLN A 148 -3.87 -9.89 -6.09
N PRO A 149 -3.86 -10.42 -4.85
CA PRO A 149 -2.63 -10.55 -4.08
C PRO A 149 -1.71 -11.68 -4.56
N VAL A 150 -2.10 -12.32 -5.66
CA VAL A 150 -1.52 -13.54 -6.21
C VAL A 150 -1.14 -13.24 -7.65
N GLU A 151 0.12 -13.48 -8.01
CA GLU A 151 0.63 -13.25 -9.35
C GLU A 151 0.55 -14.56 -10.18
N PRO A 152 0.49 -14.48 -11.52
CA PRO A 152 0.58 -15.67 -12.37
C PRO A 152 1.85 -16.47 -12.06
N GLY A 153 1.69 -17.73 -11.65
CA GLY A 153 2.77 -18.63 -11.24
C GLY A 153 2.81 -18.93 -9.75
N ASP A 154 2.08 -18.19 -8.92
CA ASP A 154 1.98 -18.47 -7.49
C ASP A 154 1.15 -19.73 -7.22
N SER A 155 1.46 -20.41 -6.11
CA SER A 155 0.70 -21.55 -5.59
C SER A 155 -0.09 -21.12 -4.36
N VAL A 156 -1.41 -21.33 -4.39
CA VAL A 156 -2.34 -21.02 -3.29
C VAL A 156 -2.78 -22.31 -2.63
N LEU A 157 -2.72 -22.39 -1.30
CA LEU A 157 -3.25 -23.52 -0.52
C LEU A 157 -4.55 -23.10 0.16
N THR A 158 -5.57 -23.94 0.07
CA THR A 158 -6.89 -23.67 0.67
C THR A 158 -7.34 -24.77 1.60
N ASP A 159 -8.20 -24.37 2.54
CA ASP A 159 -8.88 -25.28 3.44
C ASP A 159 -9.73 -26.31 2.69
N ARG A 160 -9.87 -27.49 3.31
CA ARG A 160 -10.63 -28.61 2.74
C ARG A 160 -12.07 -28.18 2.44
N GLY A 161 -12.50 -28.34 1.19
CA GLY A 161 -13.85 -28.05 0.73
C GLY A 161 -14.07 -26.64 0.17
N PHE A 162 -13.00 -25.85 0.00
CA PHE A 162 -13.05 -24.54 -0.65
C PHE A 162 -12.39 -24.60 -2.04
N ASP A 163 -13.20 -24.76 -3.06
CA ASP A 163 -12.77 -24.59 -4.45
C ASP A 163 -12.97 -23.13 -4.87
N ILE A 164 -11.86 -22.38 -4.92
CA ILE A 164 -11.82 -20.99 -5.36
C ILE A 164 -11.17 -20.86 -6.74
N ALA A 165 -11.08 -21.95 -7.52
CA ALA A 165 -10.36 -21.96 -8.79
C ALA A 165 -10.86 -20.89 -9.77
N GLU A 166 -12.16 -20.56 -9.70
CA GLU A 166 -12.79 -19.53 -10.53
C GLU A 166 -12.52 -18.10 -10.05
N ASP A 167 -12.17 -17.92 -8.77
CA ASP A 167 -11.85 -16.62 -8.16
C ASP A 167 -10.36 -16.24 -8.31
N LEU A 168 -9.52 -17.20 -8.69
CA LEU A 168 -8.07 -17.00 -8.87
C LEU A 168 -7.72 -16.39 -10.23
N VAL A 169 -6.58 -15.68 -10.26
CA VAL A 169 -5.98 -15.17 -11.50
C VAL A 169 -5.63 -16.35 -12.42
N LYS A 170 -5.74 -16.17 -13.74
CA LYS A 170 -5.22 -17.16 -14.70
C LYS A 170 -3.74 -17.43 -14.42
N ASN A 171 -3.32 -18.70 -14.54
CA ASN A 171 -1.96 -19.20 -14.26
C ASN A 171 -1.56 -19.27 -12.78
N VAL A 172 -2.51 -19.27 -11.84
CA VAL A 172 -2.26 -19.61 -10.42
C VAL A 172 -2.60 -21.08 -10.17
N SER A 173 -1.75 -21.81 -9.44
CA SER A 173 -2.01 -23.19 -9.04
C SER A 173 -2.75 -23.25 -7.71
N LEU A 174 -4.00 -23.73 -7.73
CA LEU A 174 -4.76 -24.01 -6.51
C LEU A 174 -4.43 -25.42 -6.00
N ASN A 175 -3.99 -25.50 -4.75
CA ASN A 175 -3.78 -26.75 -4.03
C ASN A 175 -4.85 -26.87 -2.95
N ILE A 176 -5.63 -27.96 -3.00
CA ILE A 176 -6.64 -28.29 -1.99
C ILE A 176 -6.14 -29.54 -1.27
N LEU A 177 -6.13 -29.49 0.07
CA LEU A 177 -5.72 -30.64 0.87
C LEU A 177 -6.59 -31.88 0.52
N PRO A 178 -5.97 -33.08 0.39
CA PRO A 178 -6.67 -34.27 -0.09
C PRO A 178 -7.83 -34.68 0.82
N PHE A 179 -8.89 -35.25 0.22
CA PHE A 179 -10.02 -35.82 0.95
C PHE A 179 -9.72 -37.27 1.37
N LEU A 180 -10.15 -37.67 2.56
CA LEU A 180 -10.24 -39.09 2.95
C LEU A 180 -11.51 -39.69 2.33
N TYR A 181 -11.59 -39.80 1.00
CA TYR A 181 -12.69 -40.50 0.33
C TYR A 181 -12.56 -42.01 0.59
N GLY A 182 -13.10 -42.47 1.73
CA GLY A 182 -13.16 -43.89 2.10
C GLY A 182 -11.82 -44.54 2.45
N LYS A 183 -10.72 -43.78 2.55
CA LYS A 183 -9.41 -44.26 3.01
C LYS A 183 -9.25 -44.03 4.51
N ALA A 184 -8.67 -45.00 5.23
CA ALA A 184 -8.43 -44.89 6.67
C ALA A 184 -7.30 -43.90 7.02
N GLN A 185 -6.31 -43.74 6.13
CA GLN A 185 -5.14 -42.86 6.28
C GLN A 185 -4.67 -42.35 4.90
N TYR A 186 -3.90 -41.26 4.87
CA TYR A 186 -3.23 -40.76 3.66
C TYR A 186 -2.01 -41.62 3.30
N PHE A 187 -1.67 -41.71 2.02
CA PHE A 187 -0.44 -42.36 1.60
C PHE A 187 0.77 -41.44 1.82
N LEU A 188 1.94 -42.02 2.06
CA LEU A 188 3.20 -41.29 2.29
C LEU A 188 3.54 -40.30 1.15
N GLU A 189 3.11 -40.61 -0.08
CA GLU A 189 3.33 -39.76 -1.25
C GLU A 189 2.44 -38.51 -1.22
N ASP A 190 1.15 -38.67 -0.92
CA ASP A 190 0.20 -37.55 -0.75
C ASP A 190 0.63 -36.62 0.40
N GLU A 191 1.13 -37.20 1.49
CA GLU A 191 1.64 -36.45 2.65
C GLU A 191 2.93 -35.69 2.31
N ASN A 192 3.85 -36.29 1.55
CA ASN A 192 5.07 -35.63 1.12
C ASN A 192 4.80 -34.48 0.14
N GLU A 193 3.88 -34.64 -0.81
CA GLU A 193 3.46 -33.56 -1.70
C GLU A 193 2.78 -32.43 -0.91
N THR A 194 1.88 -32.77 0.01
CA THR A 194 1.24 -31.79 0.90
C THR A 194 2.27 -31.03 1.74
N ARG A 195 3.26 -31.72 2.32
CA ARG A 195 4.34 -31.09 3.12
C ARG A 195 5.21 -30.14 2.31
N LYS A 196 5.45 -30.42 1.01
CA LYS A 196 6.16 -29.50 0.11
C LYS A 196 5.33 -28.24 -0.16
N ILE A 197 4.01 -28.38 -0.31
CA ILE A 197 3.09 -27.28 -0.63
C ILE A 197 2.83 -26.40 0.59
N VAL A 198 2.62 -26.97 1.79
CA VAL A 198 2.37 -26.24 3.04
C VAL A 198 3.53 -25.31 3.44
N ALA A 199 4.74 -25.53 2.90
CA ALA A 199 5.87 -24.63 3.08
C ALA A 199 5.70 -23.27 2.36
N VAL A 200 4.77 -23.16 1.40
CA VAL A 200 4.51 -21.96 0.58
C VAL A 200 3.26 -21.22 1.10
N ARG A 201 3.40 -19.92 1.36
CA ARG A 201 2.63 -19.19 2.39
C ARG A 201 1.50 -18.31 1.85
N ILE A 202 0.46 -18.90 1.26
CA ILE A 202 -0.85 -18.21 1.14
C ILE A 202 -1.93 -19.18 1.61
N HIS A 203 -2.45 -18.93 2.81
CA HIS A 203 -3.48 -19.74 3.49
C HIS A 203 -4.80 -18.97 3.46
N VAL A 204 -5.87 -19.61 2.98
CA VAL A 204 -7.24 -19.06 2.99
C VAL A 204 -8.09 -19.83 4.01
N GLU A 205 -8.50 -19.16 5.11
CA GLU A 205 -9.35 -19.72 6.18
C GLU A 205 -10.79 -19.19 6.11
N ARG A 206 -11.75 -20.00 6.57
CA ARG A 206 -13.15 -19.56 6.77
C ARG A 206 -13.35 -18.99 8.17
N ALA A 207 -13.83 -17.74 8.27
CA ALA A 207 -14.43 -17.22 9.49
C ALA A 207 -15.91 -17.67 9.58
N ILE A 208 -16.25 -18.45 10.61
CA ILE A 208 -17.65 -18.74 10.96
C ILE A 208 -18.07 -17.71 12.00
N LEU A 209 -19.06 -16.86 11.68
CA LEU A 209 -19.75 -16.02 12.65
C LEU A 209 -20.79 -16.82 13.43
#